data_AF-A0A840AUR7-F1
#
_entry.id   AF-A0A840AUR7-F1
#
_cell.length_a   1.000
_cell.length_b   1.000
_cell.length_c   1.000
_cell.angle_alpha   90.00
_cell.angle_beta   90.00
_cell.angle_gamma   90.00
#
_symmetry.space_group_name_H-M   'P 1'
#
loop_
_entity.id
_entity.type
_entity.pdbx_description
1 polymer ?
#
loop_
_entity_poly.entity_id
_entity_poly.type
_entity_poly.pdbx_seq_one_letter_code
_entity_poly.pdbx_strand_id
1 'polypeptide(L)'
;MSFVGEIDERLEPILYLIEEDYERGLAQLKLLAEEGHQLAIESLGCHLSYDGDDDAAMKWLLMANDFGSAVAAWNLAMMANQRGDRQDVKRWIDRSAELGEADAIDVQSLAYDVEAHLAKERGEDI
;
A
#
# COMPACT_ATOMS: atom_id res chain seq x y z
N MET A 1 8.60 -24.16 -19.33
CA MET A 1 9.07 -22.78 -19.12
C MET A 1 8.53 -22.37 -17.77
N SER A 2 9.37 -22.37 -16.74
CA SER A 2 8.96 -22.02 -15.38
C SER A 2 8.91 -20.50 -15.32
N PHE A 3 7.73 -19.94 -15.07
CA PHE A 3 7.58 -18.54 -14.69
C PHE A 3 8.07 -18.43 -13.24
N VAL A 4 9.38 -18.40 -13.08
CA VAL A 4 9.99 -17.76 -11.91
C VAL A 4 9.92 -16.30 -12.28
N GLY A 5 8.91 -15.58 -11.79
CA GLY A 5 8.92 -14.12 -11.88
C GLY A 5 10.28 -13.66 -11.37
N GLU A 6 10.94 -12.77 -12.11
CA GLU A 6 12.23 -12.19 -11.72
C GLU A 6 12.16 -11.84 -10.23
N ILE A 7 12.94 -12.56 -9.43
CA ILE A 7 13.32 -12.05 -8.12
C ILE A 7 14.06 -10.76 -8.47
N ASP A 8 13.48 -9.61 -8.14
CA ASP A 8 14.12 -8.34 -8.40
C ASP A 8 15.38 -8.26 -7.53
N GLU A 9 16.51 -8.60 -8.16
CA GLU A 9 17.84 -8.69 -7.56
C GLU A 9 18.30 -7.38 -6.91
N ARG A 10 17.63 -6.25 -7.22
CA ARG A 10 17.93 -4.94 -6.66
C ARG A 10 17.11 -4.63 -5.42
N LEU A 11 15.87 -5.11 -5.35
CA LEU A 11 14.96 -4.87 -4.23
C LEU A 11 15.15 -5.89 -3.11
N GLU A 12 15.33 -7.17 -3.45
CA GLU A 12 15.42 -8.24 -2.44
C GLU A 12 16.48 -7.96 -1.35
N PRO A 13 17.73 -7.58 -1.66
CA PRO A 13 18.72 -7.26 -0.63
C PRO A 13 18.32 -6.07 0.25
N ILE A 14 17.57 -5.12 -0.30
CA ILE A 14 17.09 -3.94 0.43
C ILE A 14 16.01 -4.37 1.43
N LEU A 15 15.08 -5.23 1.01
CA LEU A 15 14.03 -5.75 1.91
C LEU A 15 14.63 -6.54 3.07
N TYR A 16 15.63 -7.39 2.80
CA TYR A 16 16.39 -8.04 3.88
C TYR A 16 17.08 -7.03 4.80
N LEU A 17 17.67 -5.98 4.24
CA LEU A 17 18.31 -4.94 5.03
C LEU A 17 17.30 -4.16 5.88
N ILE A 18 16.05 -3.99 5.46
CA ILE A 18 15.00 -3.34 6.27
C ILE A 18 14.73 -4.14 7.54
N GLU A 19 14.79 -5.47 7.47
CA GLU A 19 14.63 -6.34 8.65
C GLU A 19 15.83 -6.26 9.61
N GLU A 20 17.05 -6.08 9.09
CA GLU A 20 18.28 -6.02 9.89
C GLU A 20 18.61 -4.62 10.43
N ASP A 21 18.44 -3.59 9.59
CA ASP A 21 18.76 -2.19 9.82
C ASP A 21 17.76 -1.31 9.05
N TYR A 22 16.61 -1.09 9.69
CA TYR A 22 15.48 -0.37 9.10
C TYR A 22 15.87 0.98 8.49
N GLU A 23 16.68 1.78 9.18
CA GLU A 23 17.08 3.10 8.71
C GLU A 23 17.90 3.02 7.41
N ARG A 24 18.88 2.12 7.36
CA ARG A 24 19.70 1.93 6.15
C ARG A 24 18.91 1.29 5.02
N GLY A 25 18.07 0.30 5.34
CA GLY A 25 17.19 -0.36 4.39
C GLY A 25 16.24 0.64 3.74
N LEU A 26 15.55 1.45 4.54
CA LEU A 26 14.61 2.45 4.04
C LEU A 26 15.32 3.54 3.21
N ALA A 27 16.53 3.94 3.60
CA ALA A 27 17.33 4.87 2.79
C ALA A 27 17.69 4.30 1.41
N GLN A 28 18.07 3.02 1.32
CA GLN A 28 18.34 2.37 0.04
C GLN A 28 17.07 2.14 -0.78
N LEU A 29 15.97 1.77 -0.12
CA LEU A 29 14.66 1.63 -0.75
C LEU A 29 14.22 2.94 -1.39
N LYS A 30 14.43 4.05 -0.69
CA LYS A 30 14.16 5.39 -1.21
C LYS A 30 14.97 5.71 -2.46
N LEU A 31 16.27 5.42 -2.48
CA LEU A 31 17.09 5.64 -3.67
C LEU A 31 16.58 4.82 -4.85
N LEU A 32 16.25 3.55 -4.63
CA LEU A 32 15.71 2.68 -5.68
C LEU A 32 14.33 3.17 -6.19
N ALA A 33 13.48 3.67 -5.29
CA ALA A 33 12.20 4.27 -5.65
C ALA A 33 12.37 5.58 -6.45
N GLU A 34 13.33 6.43 -6.08
CA GLU A 34 13.67 7.66 -6.81
C GLU A 34 14.19 7.39 -8.22
N GLU A 35 14.77 6.22 -8.46
CA GLU A 35 15.13 5.74 -9.80
C GLU A 35 13.93 5.24 -10.64
N GLY A 36 12.73 5.24 -10.07
CA GLY A 36 11.50 4.84 -10.77
C GLY A 36 11.16 3.35 -10.64
N HIS A 37 11.82 2.62 -9.74
CA HIS A 37 11.54 1.20 -9.55
C HIS A 37 10.15 1.00 -8.91
N GLN A 38 9.22 0.40 -9.65
CA GLN A 38 7.80 0.37 -9.28
C GLN A 38 7.54 -0.31 -7.94
N LEU A 39 8.07 -1.52 -7.72
CA LEU A 39 7.89 -2.21 -6.44
C LEU A 39 8.55 -1.46 -5.28
N ALA A 40 9.67 -0.75 -5.52
CA ALA A 40 10.30 0.04 -4.47
C ALA A 40 9.48 1.28 -4.10
N ILE A 41 8.85 1.92 -5.09
CA ILE A 41 7.91 3.03 -4.88
C ILE A 41 6.71 2.57 -4.04
N GLU A 42 6.12 1.43 -4.38
CA GLU A 42 5.02 0.84 -3.60
C GLU A 42 5.46 0.53 -2.17
N SER A 43 6.55 -0.24 -2.00
CA SER A 43 7.04 -0.63 -0.67
C SER A 43 7.41 0.58 0.19
N LEU A 44 8.04 1.61 -0.40
CA LEU A 44 8.39 2.82 0.33
C LEU A 44 7.13 3.56 0.82
N GLY A 45 6.10 3.66 -0.03
CA GLY A 45 4.82 4.23 0.37
C GLY A 45 4.18 3.48 1.53
N CYS A 46 4.19 2.14 1.49
CA CYS A 46 3.68 1.30 2.57
C CYS A 46 4.47 1.48 3.88
N HIS A 47 5.81 1.48 3.83
CA HIS A 47 6.63 1.70 5.02
C HIS A 47 6.41 3.07 5.65
N LEU A 48 6.36 4.13 4.85
CA LEU A 48 6.08 5.48 5.34
C LEU A 48 4.67 5.60 5.95
N SER A 49 3.69 4.92 5.36
CA SER A 49 2.33 4.87 5.91
C SER A 49 2.31 4.14 7.25
N TYR A 50 3.05 3.04 7.38
CA TYR A 50 3.16 2.30 8.64
C TYR A 50 3.83 3.12 9.74
N ASP A 51 4.84 3.91 9.37
CA ASP A 51 5.54 4.84 10.28
C ASP A 51 4.69 6.07 10.65
N GLY A 52 3.54 6.28 9.99
CA GLY A 52 2.65 7.42 10.21
C GLY A 52 3.12 8.73 9.57
N ASP A 53 4.08 8.67 8.63
CA ASP A 53 4.47 9.83 7.81
C ASP A 53 3.51 9.96 6.61
N ASP A 54 2.27 10.35 6.90
CA ASP A 54 1.18 10.38 5.92
C ASP A 54 1.47 11.27 4.72
N ASP A 55 2.13 12.41 4.93
CA ASP A 55 2.45 13.34 3.84
C ASP A 55 3.46 12.72 2.87
N ALA A 56 4.50 12.07 3.39
CA ALA A 56 5.49 11.38 2.57
C ALA A 56 4.89 10.13 1.92
N ALA A 57 4.13 9.32 2.67
CA ALA A 57 3.48 8.12 2.18
C ALA A 57 2.55 8.43 1.01
N MET A 58 1.68 9.44 1.16
CA MET A 58 0.71 9.80 0.13
C MET A 58 1.37 10.14 -1.21
N LYS A 59 2.53 10.82 -1.18
CA LYS A 59 3.29 11.12 -2.41
C LYS A 59 3.69 9.84 -3.16
N TRP A 60 4.22 8.86 -2.46
CA TRP A 60 4.70 7.61 -3.07
C TRP A 60 3.55 6.69 -3.45
N LEU A 61 2.51 6.59 -2.63
CA LEU A 61 1.33 5.79 -2.90
C LEU A 61 0.53 6.32 -4.10
N LEU A 62 0.44 7.64 -4.28
CA LEU A 62 -0.16 8.22 -5.50
C LEU A 62 0.62 7.81 -6.76
N MET A 63 1.95 7.87 -6.71
CA MET A 63 2.80 7.40 -7.80
C MET A 63 2.62 5.90 -8.05
N ALA A 64 2.46 5.11 -7.00
CA ALA A 64 2.21 3.68 -7.13
C ALA A 64 0.85 3.33 -7.72
N ASN A 65 -0.18 4.07 -7.32
CA ASN A 65 -1.50 3.97 -7.93
C ASN A 65 -1.48 4.31 -9.43
N ASP A 66 -0.65 5.27 -9.86
CA ASP A 66 -0.56 5.68 -11.27
C ASP A 66 -0.05 4.55 -12.18
N PHE A 67 0.80 3.64 -11.67
CA PHE A 67 1.20 2.42 -12.40
C PHE A 67 0.32 1.20 -12.10
N GLY A 68 -0.80 1.39 -11.39
CA GLY A 68 -1.83 0.36 -11.20
C GLY A 68 -1.63 -0.53 -9.98
N SER A 69 -0.92 -0.06 -8.94
CA SER A 69 -0.85 -0.78 -7.67
C SER A 69 -2.20 -0.76 -6.94
N ALA A 70 -2.78 -1.95 -6.76
CA ALA A 70 -4.00 -2.13 -5.95
C ALA A 70 -3.73 -1.82 -4.48
N VAL A 71 -2.59 -2.31 -3.96
CA VAL A 71 -2.11 -2.08 -2.59
C VAL A 71 -1.97 -0.59 -2.29
N ALA A 72 -1.46 0.19 -3.24
CA ALA A 72 -1.32 1.63 -3.04
C ALA A 72 -2.69 2.35 -2.96
N ALA A 73 -3.63 1.96 -3.81
CA ALA A 73 -5.00 2.49 -3.76
C ALA A 73 -5.69 2.11 -2.43
N TRP A 74 -5.50 0.89 -1.93
CA TRP A 74 -6.00 0.48 -0.61
C TRP A 74 -5.44 1.35 0.52
N ASN A 75 -4.12 1.56 0.57
CA ASN A 75 -3.51 2.40 1.60
C ASN A 75 -3.98 3.86 1.53
N LEU A 76 -4.15 4.42 0.32
CA LEU A 76 -4.76 5.74 0.14
C LEU A 76 -6.19 5.81 0.68
N ALA A 77 -6.98 4.73 0.55
CA ALA A 77 -8.31 4.63 1.16
C ALA A 77 -8.24 4.62 2.70
N MET A 78 -7.29 3.89 3.28
CA MET A 78 -7.10 3.85 4.74
C MET A 78 -6.74 5.23 5.29
N MET A 79 -5.83 5.94 4.63
CA MET A 79 -5.46 7.31 5.00
C MET A 79 -6.64 8.28 4.86
N ALA A 80 -7.47 8.12 3.83
CA ALA A 80 -8.70 8.91 3.68
C ALA A 80 -9.71 8.60 4.81
N ASN A 81 -9.83 7.35 5.22
CA ASN A 81 -10.69 6.92 6.33
C ASN A 81 -10.24 7.55 7.65
N GLN A 82 -8.94 7.53 7.94
CA GLN A 82 -8.35 8.17 9.12
C GLN A 82 -8.62 9.68 9.17
N ARG A 83 -8.64 10.35 8.01
CA ARG A 83 -9.00 11.78 7.90
C ARG A 83 -10.52 12.03 7.93
N GLY A 84 -11.34 10.98 7.91
CA GLY A 84 -12.80 11.08 7.81
C GLY A 84 -13.32 11.53 6.45
N ASP A 85 -12.50 11.46 5.39
CA ASP A 85 -12.90 11.84 4.04
C ASP A 85 -13.60 10.69 3.32
N ARG A 86 -14.91 10.61 3.50
CA ARG A 86 -15.74 9.56 2.91
C ARG A 86 -15.74 9.56 1.37
N GLN A 87 -15.52 10.71 0.73
CA GLN A 87 -15.51 10.77 -0.73
C GLN A 87 -14.24 10.12 -1.28
N ASP A 88 -13.10 10.45 -0.67
CA ASP A 88 -11.83 9.85 -1.06
C ASP A 88 -11.75 8.37 -0.66
N VAL A 89 -12.31 7.96 0.48
CA VAL A 89 -12.45 6.53 0.83
C VAL A 89 -13.15 5.79 -0.30
N LYS A 90 -14.33 6.26 -0.72
CA LYS A 90 -15.09 5.61 -1.80
C LYS A 90 -14.25 5.52 -3.08
N ARG A 91 -13.64 6.63 -3.48
CA ARG A 91 -12.82 6.73 -4.70
C ARG A 91 -11.69 5.72 -4.70
N TRP A 92 -10.94 5.63 -3.61
CA TRP A 92 -9.76 4.79 -3.52
C TRP A 92 -10.12 3.31 -3.33
N ILE A 93 -11.19 2.99 -2.59
CA ILE A 93 -11.73 1.63 -2.52
C ILE A 93 -12.20 1.15 -3.90
N ASP A 94 -12.96 1.95 -4.64
CA ASP A 94 -13.40 1.56 -5.99
C ASP A 94 -12.21 1.26 -6.89
N ARG A 95 -11.19 2.14 -6.87
CA ARG A 95 -9.97 1.94 -7.64
C ARG A 95 -9.21 0.67 -7.24
N SER A 96 -9.07 0.42 -5.94
CA SER A 96 -8.38 -0.75 -5.40
C SER A 96 -9.12 -2.05 -5.76
N ALA A 97 -10.45 -2.04 -5.66
CA ALA A 97 -11.29 -3.18 -6.03
C ALA A 97 -11.25 -3.46 -7.54
N GLU A 98 -11.26 -2.42 -8.39
CA GLU A 98 -11.07 -2.55 -9.84
C GLU A 98 -9.73 -3.20 -10.21
N LEU A 99 -8.69 -2.98 -9.41
CA LEU A 99 -7.36 -3.57 -9.57
C LEU A 99 -7.25 -4.97 -8.93
N GLY A 100 -8.30 -5.45 -8.26
CA GLY A 100 -8.42 -6.82 -7.75
C GLY A 100 -8.01 -7.00 -6.28
N GLU A 101 -7.87 -5.93 -5.50
CA GLU A 101 -7.57 -6.04 -4.07
C GLU A 101 -8.77 -6.64 -3.31
N ALA A 102 -8.52 -7.73 -2.58
CA ALA A 102 -9.60 -8.53 -1.97
C ALA A 102 -10.31 -7.75 -0.85
N ASP A 103 -9.54 -7.05 -0.02
CA ASP A 103 -10.07 -6.27 1.09
C ASP A 103 -10.90 -5.09 0.60
N ALA A 104 -10.46 -4.45 -0.49
CA ALA A 104 -11.22 -3.39 -1.14
C ALA A 104 -12.55 -3.90 -1.72
N ILE A 105 -12.57 -5.10 -2.30
CA ILE A 105 -13.81 -5.71 -2.81
C ILE A 105 -14.77 -6.02 -1.65
N ASP A 106 -14.28 -6.52 -0.51
CA ASP A 106 -15.10 -6.76 0.68
C ASP A 106 -15.68 -5.43 1.21
N VAL A 107 -14.84 -4.40 1.38
CA VAL A 107 -15.27 -3.06 1.81
C VAL A 107 -16.29 -2.44 0.84
N GLN A 108 -16.11 -2.61 -0.47
CA GLN A 108 -17.07 -2.16 -1.47
C GLN A 108 -18.43 -2.85 -1.28
N SER A 109 -18.43 -4.15 -0.95
CA SER A 109 -19.65 -4.91 -0.64
C SER A 109 -20.33 -4.48 0.67
N LEU A 110 -19.54 -3.94 1.62
CA LEU A 110 -19.98 -3.39 2.90
C LEU A 110 -20.35 -1.90 2.82
N ALA A 111 -20.72 -1.41 1.64
CA ALA A 111 -21.10 -0.01 1.42
C ALA A 111 -20.03 1.00 1.87
N TYR A 112 -18.75 0.64 1.68
CA TYR A 112 -17.57 1.44 2.03
C TYR A 112 -17.34 1.60 3.54
N ASP A 113 -17.89 0.70 4.36
CA ASP A 113 -17.60 0.64 5.78
C ASP A 113 -16.28 -0.10 6.04
N VAL A 114 -15.20 0.68 6.10
CA VAL A 114 -13.85 0.19 6.40
C VAL A 114 -13.78 -0.38 7.82
N GLU A 115 -14.44 0.24 8.79
CA GLU A 115 -14.38 -0.20 10.19
C GLU A 115 -15.05 -1.56 10.38
N ALA A 116 -16.18 -1.79 9.71
CA ALA A 116 -16.86 -3.09 9.73
C ALA A 116 -15.97 -4.21 9.17
N HIS A 117 -15.24 -3.94 8.08
CA HIS A 117 -14.28 -4.89 7.52
C HIS A 117 -13.13 -5.17 8.51
N LEU A 118 -12.49 -4.14 9.07
CA LEU A 118 -11.39 -4.31 10.00
C LEU A 118 -11.81 -5.00 11.31
N ALA A 119 -13.05 -4.80 11.78
CA ALA A 119 -13.58 -5.50 12.95
C ALA A 119 -13.69 -7.01 12.73
N LYS A 120 -14.19 -7.42 11.56
CA LYS A 120 -14.26 -8.83 11.13
C LYS A 120 -12.88 -9.49 11.12
N GLU A 121 -11.85 -8.78 10.66
CA GLU A 121 -10.47 -9.29 10.66
C GLU A 121 -9.89 -9.49 12.06
N ARG A 122 -10.23 -8.59 13.00
CA ARG A 122 -9.80 -8.71 14.40
C ARG A 122 -10.53 -9.82 15.16
N GLY A 123 -11.52 -10.48 14.54
CA GLY A 123 -12.40 -11.44 15.23
C GLY A 123 -13.32 -10.78 16.25
N GLU A 124 -13.55 -9.48 16.10
CA GLU A 124 -14.55 -8.74 16.86
C GLU A 124 -15.89 -8.95 16.17
N ASP A 125 -16.59 -10.04 16.50
CA ASP A 125 -17.95 -10.28 16.03
C ASP A 125 -18.83 -9.07 16.41
N ILE A 126 -19.42 -8.43 15.39
CA ILE A 126 -20.35 -7.29 15.49
C ILE A 126 -21.72 -7.77 15.95
#